data_AF-A0A2V8NFM4-F1
#
_entry.id   AF-A0A2V8NFM4-F1
#
_cell.length_a   1.000
_cell.length_b   1.000
_cell.length_c   1.000
_cell.angle_alpha   90.00
_cell.angle_beta   90.00
_cell.angle_gamma   90.00
#
_symmetry.space_group_name_H-M   'P 1'
#
loop_
_entity.id
_entity.type
_entity.pdbx_description
1 polymer ?
#
loop_
_entity_poly.entity_id
_entity_poly.type
_entity_poly.pdbx_seq_one_letter_code
_entity_poly.pdbx_strand_id
1 'polypeptide(L)'
;MRKPKKITKLKSTQIDAYVGRMLENIIEGKEILKLRKGVRLFSQGAEADAIYFIQSGRVKITIASVQGKEAVLAILAPRDFFGEGCLVGHSLRISTATTTESSTVFKIQKRAMLQAL
;
A
#
# COMPACT_ATOMS: atom_id res chain seq x y z
N MET A 1 34.25 5.91 -12.96
CA MET A 1 32.97 5.72 -13.69
C MET A 1 32.31 4.43 -13.22
N ARG A 2 31.22 4.48 -12.45
CA ARG A 2 30.49 3.29 -11.96
C ARG A 2 29.48 2.84 -13.02
N LYS A 3 29.58 1.58 -13.47
CA LYS A 3 28.64 0.97 -14.43
C LYS A 3 27.22 0.90 -13.81
N PRO A 4 26.15 1.12 -14.59
CA PRO A 4 24.79 1.03 -14.07
C PRO A 4 24.45 -0.45 -13.76
N LYS A 5 23.92 -0.70 -12.56
CA LYS A 5 23.36 -2.01 -12.20
C LYS A 5 22.10 -2.23 -13.03
N LYS A 6 22.05 -3.31 -13.80
CA LYS A 6 20.86 -3.75 -14.53
C LYS A 6 19.71 -3.93 -13.53
N ILE A 7 18.66 -3.14 -13.68
CA ILE A 7 17.39 -3.35 -12.96
C ILE A 7 16.68 -4.48 -13.69
N THR A 8 16.83 -5.70 -13.19
CA THR A 8 16.13 -6.87 -13.71
C THR A 8 14.64 -6.70 -13.42
N LYS A 9 13.82 -6.57 -14.47
CA LYS A 9 12.35 -6.57 -14.34
C LYS A 9 11.93 -7.84 -13.60
N LEU A 10 11.45 -7.71 -12.37
CA LEU A 10 10.71 -8.78 -11.70
C LEU A 10 9.47 -9.05 -12.56
N LYS A 11 9.39 -10.25 -13.13
CA LYS A 11 8.22 -10.70 -13.87
C LYS A 11 7.05 -10.73 -12.90
N SER A 12 6.00 -9.97 -13.20
CA SER A 12 4.74 -9.97 -12.46
C SER A 12 4.02 -11.29 -12.69
N THR A 13 4.39 -12.29 -11.90
CA THR A 13 3.66 -13.56 -11.84
C THR A 13 2.31 -13.31 -11.18
N GLN A 14 1.30 -14.08 -11.59
CA GLN A 14 -0.09 -14.02 -11.15
C GLN A 14 -0.23 -13.72 -9.64
N ILE A 15 -1.27 -12.96 -9.24
CA ILE A 15 -2.35 -13.60 -8.51
C ILE A 15 -1.93 -14.85 -7.78
N ASP A 16 -1.17 -14.81 -6.67
CA ASP A 16 -1.08 -16.04 -5.89
C ASP A 16 -2.54 -16.34 -5.55
N ALA A 17 -3.10 -17.42 -6.11
CA ALA A 17 -4.53 -17.70 -6.04
C ALA A 17 -5.03 -17.68 -4.58
N TYR A 18 -4.10 -17.96 -3.66
CA TYR A 18 -4.25 -17.77 -2.24
C TYR A 18 -4.62 -16.34 -1.83
N VAL A 19 -3.87 -15.31 -2.26
CA VAL A 19 -4.14 -13.90 -1.95
C VAL A 19 -5.49 -13.47 -2.49
N GLY A 20 -5.82 -13.86 -3.72
CA GLY A 20 -7.14 -13.56 -4.31
C GLY A 20 -8.28 -14.13 -3.46
N ARG A 21 -8.21 -15.42 -3.14
CA ARG A 21 -9.21 -16.12 -2.32
C ARG A 21 -9.30 -15.56 -0.90
N MET A 22 -8.16 -15.26 -0.28
CA MET A 22 -8.10 -14.64 1.05
C MET A 22 -8.83 -13.29 1.03
N LEU A 23 -8.54 -12.42 0.06
CA LEU A 23 -9.19 -11.12 -0.07
C LEU A 23 -10.68 -11.23 -0.38
N GLU A 24 -11.12 -12.24 -1.13
CA GLU A 24 -12.53 -12.52 -1.39
C GLU A 24 -13.29 -12.90 -0.11
N ASN A 25 -12.68 -13.70 0.76
CA ASN A 25 -13.28 -14.18 2.01
C ASN A 25 -13.38 -13.11 3.12
N ILE A 26 -12.63 -12.01 3.02
CA ILE A 26 -12.77 -10.88 3.96
C ILE A 26 -13.99 -10.05 3.54
N ILE A 27 -15.12 -10.27 4.19
CA ILE A 27 -16.37 -9.51 3.93
C ILE A 27 -16.45 -8.31 4.87
N GLU A 28 -16.39 -8.55 6.18
CA GLU A 28 -16.40 -7.48 7.18
C GLU A 28 -15.03 -6.81 7.33
N GLY A 29 -15.01 -5.50 7.50
CA GLY A 29 -13.78 -4.73 7.67
C GLY A 29 -12.97 -4.50 6.37
N LYS A 30 -13.50 -4.90 5.20
CA LYS A 30 -12.96 -4.56 3.87
C LYS A 30 -13.82 -3.52 3.18
N GLU A 31 -13.18 -2.47 2.66
CA GLU A 31 -13.81 -1.39 1.89
C GLU A 31 -13.12 -1.24 0.53
N ILE A 32 -13.90 -1.01 -0.53
CA ILE A 32 -13.36 -0.73 -1.87
C ILE A 32 -13.33 0.78 -2.09
N LEU A 33 -12.13 1.35 -2.16
CA LEU A 33 -11.89 2.77 -2.40
C LEU A 33 -11.63 3.02 -3.89
N LYS A 34 -12.50 3.81 -4.53
CA LYS A 34 -12.28 4.33 -5.90
C LYS A 34 -11.76 5.75 -5.82
N LEU A 35 -10.48 5.94 -6.15
CA LEU A 35 -9.74 7.17 -5.88
C LEU A 35 -9.29 7.83 -7.19
N ARG A 36 -9.38 9.16 -7.25
CA ARG A 36 -8.75 9.96 -8.32
C ARG A 36 -7.24 10.07 -8.10
N LYS A 37 -6.52 10.57 -9.09
CA LYS A 37 -5.11 10.95 -8.96
C LYS A 37 -4.92 12.01 -7.86
N GLY A 38 -3.85 11.91 -7.09
CA GLY A 38 -3.45 12.89 -6.08
C GLY A 38 -4.15 12.73 -4.74
N VAL A 39 -4.99 11.71 -4.57
CA VAL A 39 -5.67 11.44 -3.29
C VAL A 39 -4.66 10.83 -2.31
N ARG A 40 -4.56 11.44 -1.13
CA ARG A 40 -3.79 10.90 -0.02
C ARG A 40 -4.63 9.89 0.76
N LEU A 41 -4.18 8.62 0.79
CA LEU A 41 -4.88 7.57 1.54
C LEU A 41 -4.62 7.67 3.04
N PHE A 42 -3.38 8.03 3.41
CA PHE A 42 -2.99 8.35 4.78
C PHE A 42 -1.73 9.22 4.79
N SER A 43 -1.53 9.94 5.89
CA SER A 43 -0.33 10.72 6.15
C SER A 43 0.56 10.00 7.15
N GLN A 44 1.87 10.22 7.05
CA GLN A 44 2.82 9.88 8.10
C GLN A 44 2.38 10.50 9.44
N GLY A 45 2.49 9.73 10.52
CA GLY A 45 2.05 10.10 11.86
C GLY A 45 0.56 9.90 12.14
N ALA A 46 -0.27 9.62 11.12
CA ALA A 46 -1.67 9.26 11.35
C ALA A 46 -1.79 7.87 12.00
N GLU A 47 -2.97 7.56 12.54
CA GLU A 47 -3.28 6.23 13.07
C GLU A 47 -3.10 5.14 12.00
N ALA A 48 -2.54 4.01 12.42
CA ALA A 48 -2.34 2.83 11.59
C ALA A 48 -3.27 1.70 12.04
N ASP A 49 -4.48 1.70 11.48
CA ASP A 49 -5.59 0.77 11.81
C ASP A 49 -5.96 -0.17 10.66
N ALA A 50 -5.34 0.00 9.48
CA ALA A 50 -5.69 -0.72 8.25
C ALA A 50 -4.49 -0.95 7.33
N ILE A 51 -4.53 -2.04 6.58
CA ILE A 51 -3.67 -2.34 5.44
C ILE A 51 -4.42 -2.06 4.13
N TYR A 52 -3.67 -1.83 3.05
CA TYR A 52 -4.23 -1.55 1.74
C TYR A 52 -3.68 -2.50 0.68
N PHE A 53 -4.51 -2.80 -0.32
CA PHE A 53 -4.15 -3.61 -1.49
C PHE A 53 -4.53 -2.89 -2.78
N ILE A 54 -3.60 -2.74 -3.70
CA ILE A 54 -3.86 -2.05 -4.98
C ILE A 54 -4.49 -3.02 -5.97
N GLN A 55 -5.78 -2.83 -6.27
CA GLN A 55 -6.45 -3.59 -7.33
C GLN A 55 -6.10 -3.04 -8.71
N SER A 56 -6.06 -1.71 -8.85
CA SER A 56 -5.68 -1.00 -10.08
C SER A 56 -5.09 0.39 -9.76
N GLY A 57 -4.32 0.94 -10.70
CA GLY A 57 -3.64 2.22 -10.54
C GLY A 57 -2.29 2.10 -9.81
N ARG A 58 -1.81 3.21 -9.23
CA ARG A 58 -0.50 3.32 -8.59
C ARG A 58 -0.51 4.26 -7.40
N VAL A 59 0.31 3.92 -6.40
CA VAL A 59 0.45 4.68 -5.16
C VAL A 59 1.91 5.02 -4.91
N LYS A 60 2.20 6.29 -4.66
CA LYS A 60 3.50 6.78 -4.22
C LYS A 60 3.58 6.76 -2.69
N ILE A 61 4.66 6.18 -2.18
CA ILE A 61 5.01 6.22 -0.76
C ILE A 61 6.11 7.25 -0.54
N THR A 62 5.86 8.22 0.34
CA THR A 62 6.84 9.25 0.74
C THR A 62 7.06 9.27 2.24
N ILE A 63 8.22 9.76 2.66
CA ILE A 63 8.51 10.11 4.04
C ILE A 63 8.93 11.57 4.09
N ALA A 64 8.52 12.29 5.14
CA ALA A 64 8.95 13.66 5.40
C ALA A 64 9.94 13.68 6.56
N SER A 65 11.04 14.43 6.41
CA SER A 65 11.92 14.76 7.52
C SER A 65 11.27 15.77 8.45
N VAL A 66 11.83 15.95 9.66
CA VAL A 66 11.39 17.00 10.60
C VAL A 66 11.48 18.42 10.03
N GLN A 67 12.29 18.62 8.99
CA GLN A 67 12.44 19.89 8.27
C GLN A 67 11.49 20.01 7.07
N GLY A 68 10.56 19.07 6.89
CA GLY A 68 9.58 19.06 5.79
C GLY A 68 10.13 18.59 4.45
N LYS A 69 11.37 18.08 4.38
CA LYS A 69 11.91 17.52 3.13
C LYS A 69 11.28 16.16 2.86
N GLU A 70 10.63 16.01 1.71
CA GLU A 70 10.04 14.75 1.28
C GLU A 70 11.02 13.90 0.46
N ALA A 71 11.07 12.61 0.74
CA ALA A 71 11.75 11.61 -0.08
C ALA A 71 10.74 10.56 -0.57
N VAL A 72 10.87 10.15 -1.83
CA VAL A 72 10.08 9.04 -2.39
C VAL A 72 10.74 7.72 -2.04
N LEU A 73 10.02 6.85 -1.32
CA LEU A 73 10.51 5.52 -0.97
C LEU A 73 10.18 4.50 -2.05
N ALA A 74 8.97 4.57 -2.61
CA ALA A 74 8.50 3.63 -3.62
C ALA A 74 7.35 4.20 -4.46
N ILE A 75 7.18 3.65 -5.66
CA ILE A 75 5.96 3.73 -6.45
C ILE A 75 5.42 2.31 -6.59
N LEU A 76 4.29 2.05 -5.95
CA LEU A 76 3.64 0.75 -5.88
C LEU A 76 2.63 0.59 -7.02
N ALA A 77 2.49 -0.64 -7.47
CA ALA A 77 1.71 -1.05 -8.64
C ALA A 77 0.56 -2.00 -8.24
N PRO A 78 -0.34 -2.35 -9.17
CA PRO A 78 -1.39 -3.32 -8.88
C PRO A 78 -0.80 -4.62 -8.34
N ARG A 79 -1.49 -5.19 -7.34
CA ARG A 79 -1.10 -6.32 -6.48
C ARG A 79 -0.17 -6.03 -5.32
N ASP A 80 0.32 -4.81 -5.17
CA ASP A 80 1.14 -4.49 -4.00
C ASP A 80 0.25 -4.25 -2.77
N PHE A 81 0.70 -4.77 -1.63
CA PHE A 81 0.23 -4.35 -0.32
C PHE A 81 1.01 -3.13 0.16
N PHE A 82 0.36 -2.30 0.98
CA PHE A 82 1.03 -1.21 1.68
C PHE A 82 0.30 -0.81 2.97
N GLY A 83 1.03 -0.18 3.89
CA GLY A 83 0.50 0.22 5.18
C GLY A 83 0.39 -0.92 6.19
N GLU A 84 1.11 -2.01 5.94
CA GLU A 84 1.20 -3.24 6.73
C GLU A 84 1.84 -3.05 8.11
N GLY A 85 2.47 -1.90 8.37
CA GLY A 85 3.10 -1.59 9.66
C GLY A 85 2.18 -1.81 10.86
N CYS A 86 0.86 -1.60 10.70
CA CYS A 86 -0.13 -1.86 11.74
C CYS A 86 -0.19 -3.32 12.19
N LEU A 87 0.13 -4.27 11.31
CA LEU A 87 0.14 -5.71 11.59
C LEU A 87 1.35 -6.12 12.45
N VAL A 88 2.45 -5.38 12.38
CA VAL A 88 3.70 -5.66 13.10
C VAL A 88 3.93 -4.72 14.29
N GLY A 89 2.87 -4.10 14.81
CA GLY A 89 2.89 -3.33 16.05
C GLY A 89 3.11 -1.83 15.92
N HIS A 90 3.24 -1.28 14.70
CA HIS A 90 3.25 0.18 14.53
C HIS A 90 1.85 0.75 14.69
N SER A 91 1.63 1.56 15.73
CA SER A 91 0.35 2.26 15.96
C SER A 91 0.17 3.49 15.06
N LEU A 92 1.27 4.03 14.52
CA LEU A 92 1.28 5.20 13.64
C LEU A 92 1.88 4.88 12.27
N ARG A 93 1.42 5.60 11.24
CA ARG A 93 1.94 5.51 9.88
C ARG A 93 3.37 6.05 9.83
N ILE A 94 4.31 5.23 9.35
CA ILE A 94 5.71 5.63 9.17
C ILE A 94 5.97 6.38 7.85
N SER A 95 4.96 6.47 6.98
CA SER A 95 5.04 7.07 5.65
C SER A 95 3.69 7.65 5.23
N THR A 96 3.68 8.41 4.14
CA THR A 96 2.48 8.95 3.48
C THR A 96 2.23 8.18 2.19
N ALA A 97 0.98 7.81 1.94
CA ALA A 97 0.56 7.14 0.70
C ALA A 97 -0.35 8.05 -0.14
N THR A 98 0.03 8.31 -1.39
CA THR A 98 -0.73 9.18 -2.32
C THR A 98 -0.90 8.51 -3.67
N THR A 99 -2.10 8.50 -4.24
CA THR A 99 -2.34 7.97 -5.59
C THR A 99 -1.63 8.83 -6.65
N THR A 100 -0.99 8.19 -7.63
CA THR A 100 -0.34 8.90 -8.75
C THR A 100 -1.19 8.89 -10.03
N GLU A 101 -2.25 8.10 -10.03
CA GLU A 101 -3.25 7.98 -11.09
C GLU A 101 -4.59 7.52 -10.48
N SER A 102 -5.67 7.48 -11.28
CA SER A 102 -6.93 6.89 -10.83
C SER A 102 -6.71 5.44 -10.39
N SER A 103 -7.12 5.11 -9.18
CA SER A 103 -6.76 3.85 -8.52
C SER A 103 -7.97 3.22 -7.83
N THR A 104 -8.04 1.89 -7.84
CA THR A 104 -8.96 1.12 -6.98
C THR A 104 -8.14 0.38 -5.94
N VAL A 105 -8.46 0.60 -4.67
CA VAL A 105 -7.69 0.08 -3.53
C VAL A 105 -8.64 -0.57 -2.55
N PHE A 106 -8.32 -1.76 -2.06
CA PHE A 106 -9.00 -2.33 -0.91
C PHE A 106 -8.37 -1.77 0.36
N LYS A 107 -9.17 -1.17 1.24
CA LYS A 107 -8.78 -0.86 2.62
C LYS A 107 -9.29 -1.99 3.50
N ILE A 108 -8.42 -2.61 4.26
CA ILE A 108 -8.74 -3.76 5.11
C ILE A 108 -8.33 -3.41 6.54
N GLN A 109 -9.29 -3.40 7.46
CA GLN A 109 -9.01 -3.18 8.86
C GLN A 109 -8.01 -4.21 9.39
N LYS A 110 -7.10 -3.79 10.27
CA LYS A 110 -6.08 -4.63 10.91
C LYS A 110 -6.69 -5.92 11.45
N ARG A 111 -7.80 -5.82 12.18
CA ARG A 111 -8.49 -6.97 12.78
C ARG A 111 -8.94 -7.97 11.72
N ALA A 112 -9.58 -7.50 10.65
CA ALA A 112 -10.07 -8.35 9.57
C ALA A 112 -8.92 -9.04 8.82
N MET A 113 -7.82 -8.33 8.59
CA MET A 113 -6.62 -8.92 7.96
C MET A 113 -6.00 -10.02 8.84
N LEU A 114 -5.86 -9.78 10.14
CA LEU A 114 -5.27 -10.76 11.06
C LEU A 114 -6.11 -12.04 11.20
N GLN A 115 -7.43 -11.95 11.01
CA GLN A 115 -8.31 -13.12 11.01
C GLN A 115 -8.22 -13.95 9.72
N ALA A 116 -7.70 -13.37 8.64
CA ALA A 116 -7.62 -14.00 7.33
C ALA A 116 -6.25 -14.62 7.00
N LEU A 117 -5.22 -14.31 7.81
CA LEU A 117 -3.87 -14.90 7.76
C LEU A 117 -3.84 -16.26 8.47
#